data_AF-A0A5C8EF04-F1
#
_entry.id   AF-A0A5C8EF04-F1
#
_cell.length_a   1.000
_cell.length_b   1.000
_cell.length_c   1.000
_cell.angle_alpha   90.00
_cell.angle_beta   90.00
_cell.angle_gamma   90.00
#
_symmetry.space_group_name_H-M   'P 1'
#
loop_
_entity.id
_entity.type
_entity.pdbx_description
1 polymer ?
#
loop_
_entity_poly.entity_id
_entity_poly.type
_entity_poly.pdbx_seq_one_letter_code
_entity_poly.pdbx_strand_id
1 'polypeptide(L)'
;MDKYTKKIEDKIYYLIKKTNPTIEEIANELNISYDKLKTYINKSSKKYKKTLVKKMRKARDEYFIDAKIKIENALIKKSLGYYSKDIIKEIKIDKEGNESKTKKIVYKYNPPSERAIIVFFELLKKRKEKRLEYIRQKIEEKEDNNRINIRVGFNN
;
A
#
# COMPACT_ATOMS: atom_id res chain seq x y z
N MET A 1 -21.13 -13.55 24.93
CA MET A 1 -21.19 -13.56 23.45
C MET A 1 -20.92 -12.15 22.92
N ASP A 2 -19.73 -11.89 22.37
CA ASP A 2 -19.44 -10.58 21.77
C ASP A 2 -20.36 -10.33 20.58
N LYS A 3 -21.20 -9.29 20.72
CA LYS A 3 -22.08 -8.77 19.67
C LYS A 3 -21.23 -8.03 18.64
N TYR A 4 -21.66 -8.06 17.39
CA TYR A 4 -21.09 -7.22 16.34
C TYR A 4 -21.23 -5.74 16.72
N THR A 5 -20.12 -4.98 16.75
CA THR A 5 -20.12 -3.56 17.10
C THR A 5 -19.29 -2.74 16.12
N LYS A 6 -19.56 -1.43 16.06
CA LYS A 6 -18.77 -0.47 15.25
C LYS A 6 -17.28 -0.47 15.62
N LYS A 7 -16.95 -0.73 16.90
CA LYS A 7 -15.58 -0.90 17.39
C LYS A 7 -14.84 -2.05 16.69
N ILE A 8 -15.51 -3.16 16.43
CA ILE A 8 -14.95 -4.29 15.67
C ILE A 8 -14.67 -3.86 14.22
N GLU A 9 -15.59 -3.12 13.59
CA GLU A 9 -15.36 -2.59 12.24
C GLU A 9 -14.15 -1.64 12.17
N ASP A 10 -13.99 -0.75 13.16
CA ASP A 10 -12.83 0.14 13.26
C ASP A 10 -11.54 -0.66 13.45
N LYS A 11 -11.52 -1.64 14.36
CA LYS A 11 -10.35 -2.49 14.58
C LYS A 11 -9.94 -3.26 13.32
N ILE A 12 -10.90 -3.86 12.60
CA ILE A 12 -10.64 -4.52 11.30
C ILE A 12 -10.03 -3.53 10.30
N TYR A 13 -10.59 -2.32 10.19
CA TYR A 13 -10.07 -1.29 9.29
C TYR A 13 -8.62 -0.94 9.60
N TYR A 14 -8.29 -0.71 10.88
CA TYR A 14 -6.92 -0.37 11.28
C TYR A 14 -5.94 -1.52 11.05
N LEU A 15 -6.34 -2.76 11.32
CA LEU A 15 -5.52 -3.95 11.03
C LEU A 15 -5.19 -4.04 9.54
N ILE A 16 -6.20 -3.94 8.68
CA ILE A 16 -6.02 -3.98 7.22
C ILE A 16 -5.15 -2.84 6.73
N LYS A 17 -5.41 -1.62 7.20
CA LYS A 17 -4.63 -0.44 6.80
C LYS A 17 -3.16 -0.55 7.22
N LYS A 18 -2.85 -1.24 8.31
CA LYS A 18 -1.50 -1.35 8.86
C LYS A 18 -0.67 -2.44 8.19
N THR A 19 -1.21 -3.64 8.03
CA THR A 19 -0.45 -4.82 7.58
C THR A 19 -1.13 -5.62 6.47
N ASN A 20 -2.34 -5.23 6.04
CA ASN A 20 -3.18 -5.97 5.10
C ASN A 20 -3.22 -7.50 5.37
N PRO A 21 -3.58 -7.91 6.60
CA PRO A 21 -3.59 -9.32 6.99
C PRO A 21 -4.73 -10.09 6.31
N THR A 22 -4.60 -11.42 6.30
CA THR A 22 -5.64 -12.34 5.83
C THR A 22 -6.87 -12.32 6.75
N ILE A 23 -7.99 -12.87 6.29
CA ILE A 23 -9.21 -12.95 7.11
C ILE A 23 -8.97 -13.83 8.35
N GLU A 24 -8.17 -14.88 8.23
CA GLU A 24 -7.80 -15.76 9.34
C GLU A 24 -6.97 -15.02 10.39
N GLU A 25 -5.95 -14.27 9.96
CA GLU A 25 -5.14 -13.43 10.86
C GLU A 25 -6.00 -12.38 11.58
N ILE A 26 -6.96 -11.76 10.87
CA ILE A 26 -7.92 -10.83 11.49
C ILE A 26 -8.79 -11.54 12.52
N ALA A 27 -9.26 -12.76 12.23
CA ALA A 27 -10.08 -13.53 13.17
C ALA A 27 -9.30 -13.84 14.46
N ASN A 28 -8.04 -14.26 14.32
CA ASN A 28 -7.13 -14.52 15.43
C ASN A 28 -6.87 -13.25 16.26
N GLU A 29 -6.56 -12.12 15.61
CA GLU A 29 -6.36 -10.80 16.27
C GLU A 29 -7.60 -10.25 16.98
N LEU A 30 -8.78 -10.67 16.54
CA LEU A 30 -10.06 -10.32 17.16
C LEU A 30 -10.52 -11.35 18.20
N ASN A 31 -9.80 -12.46 18.36
CA ASN A 31 -10.16 -13.59 19.20
C ASN A 31 -11.60 -14.10 18.91
N ILE A 32 -11.94 -14.20 17.63
CA ILE A 32 -13.22 -14.76 17.15
C ILE A 32 -12.95 -15.88 16.16
N SER A 33 -13.89 -16.82 16.05
CA SER A 33 -13.77 -17.87 15.02
C SER A 33 -13.84 -17.27 13.61
N TYR A 34 -13.13 -17.91 12.69
CA TYR A 34 -13.14 -17.55 11.26
C TYR A 34 -14.58 -17.50 10.71
N ASP A 35 -15.40 -18.50 11.01
CA ASP A 35 -16.80 -18.56 10.55
C ASP A 35 -17.65 -17.42 11.11
N LYS A 36 -17.39 -17.00 12.35
CA LYS A 36 -18.08 -15.86 12.96
C LYS A 36 -17.70 -14.55 12.28
N LEU A 37 -16.42 -14.34 11.98
CA LEU A 37 -15.96 -13.19 11.19
C LEU A 37 -16.55 -13.20 9.78
N LYS A 38 -16.54 -14.37 9.11
CA LYS A 38 -17.15 -14.55 7.79
C LYS A 38 -18.64 -14.23 7.82
N THR A 39 -19.34 -14.62 8.88
CA THR A 39 -20.74 -14.27 9.09
C THR A 39 -20.93 -12.75 9.25
N TYR A 40 -20.02 -12.06 9.95
CA TYR A 40 -20.07 -10.59 10.05
C TYR A 40 -19.85 -9.90 8.71
N ILE A 41 -18.89 -10.38 7.91
CA ILE A 41 -18.64 -9.89 6.55
C ILE A 41 -19.85 -10.14 5.64
N ASN A 42 -20.47 -11.31 5.77
CA ASN A 42 -21.56 -11.76 4.90
C ASN A 42 -22.95 -11.31 5.38
N LYS A 43 -23.08 -10.71 6.56
CA LYS A 43 -24.37 -10.33 7.16
C LYS A 43 -25.17 -9.46 6.20
N SER A 44 -26.21 -10.05 5.62
CA SER A 44 -26.88 -9.64 4.39
C SER A 44 -27.98 -8.60 4.57
N SER A 45 -27.90 -7.76 5.59
CA SER A 45 -28.81 -6.63 5.68
C SER A 45 -28.48 -5.63 4.57
N LYS A 46 -29.42 -5.31 3.67
CA LYS A 46 -29.29 -4.22 2.67
C LYS A 46 -28.79 -2.89 3.29
N LYS A 47 -28.99 -2.70 4.61
CA LYS A 47 -28.56 -1.53 5.41
C LYS A 47 -27.14 -1.67 6.00
N TYR A 48 -26.68 -2.88 6.36
CA TYR A 48 -25.38 -3.12 7.04
C TYR A 48 -24.33 -3.88 6.21
N LYS A 49 -24.71 -4.67 5.19
CA LYS A 49 -23.80 -5.37 4.27
C LYS A 49 -22.89 -4.40 3.49
N LYS A 50 -23.25 -3.11 3.45
CA LYS A 50 -22.50 -2.04 2.79
C LYS A 50 -21.44 -1.37 3.68
N THR A 51 -21.43 -1.52 5.00
CA THR A 51 -20.49 -0.76 5.86
C THR A 51 -19.14 -1.47 6.00
N LEU A 52 -19.10 -2.70 6.52
CA LEU A 52 -17.84 -3.40 6.79
C LEU A 52 -17.06 -3.73 5.52
N VAL A 53 -17.70 -4.31 4.50
CA VAL A 53 -17.03 -4.65 3.22
C VAL A 53 -16.45 -3.40 2.55
N LYS A 54 -17.21 -2.30 2.51
CA LYS A 54 -16.74 -1.02 1.96
C LYS A 54 -15.56 -0.47 2.75
N LYS A 55 -15.61 -0.60 4.07
CA LYS A 55 -14.56 -0.15 4.97
C LYS A 55 -13.28 -0.99 4.84
N MET A 56 -13.41 -2.32 4.75
CA MET A 56 -12.30 -3.23 4.45
C MET A 56 -11.68 -2.89 3.09
N ARG A 57 -12.50 -2.67 2.05
CA ARG A 57 -12.00 -2.24 0.73
C ARG A 57 -11.23 -0.93 0.83
N LYS A 58 -11.82 0.09 1.48
CA LYS A 58 -11.15 1.38 1.71
C LYS A 58 -9.80 1.21 2.43
N ALA A 59 -9.74 0.38 3.47
CA ALA A 59 -8.50 0.10 4.19
C ALA A 59 -7.43 -0.54 3.29
N ARG A 60 -7.84 -1.48 2.42
CA ARG A 60 -6.93 -2.11 1.45
C ARG A 60 -6.43 -1.10 0.43
N ASP A 61 -7.32 -0.27 -0.13
CA ASP A 61 -6.95 0.75 -1.10
C ASP A 61 -5.93 1.72 -0.49
N GLU A 62 -6.17 2.18 0.74
CA GLU A 62 -5.23 3.02 1.49
C GLU A 62 -3.89 2.31 1.75
N TYR A 63 -3.90 1.05 2.15
CA TYR A 63 -2.69 0.24 2.32
C TYR A 63 -1.90 0.12 1.02
N PHE A 64 -2.55 -0.16 -0.10
CA PHE A 64 -1.87 -0.32 -1.39
C PHE A 64 -1.29 1.01 -1.90
N ILE A 65 -1.94 2.14 -1.63
CA ILE A 65 -1.38 3.47 -1.96
C ILE A 65 -0.09 3.70 -1.15
N ASP A 66 -0.11 3.48 0.16
CA ASP A 66 1.06 3.63 1.02
C ASP A 66 2.18 2.64 0.65
N ALA A 67 1.84 1.37 0.44
CA ALA A 67 2.77 0.33 0.01
C ALA A 67 3.42 0.69 -1.33
N LYS A 68 2.64 1.21 -2.30
CA LYS A 68 3.17 1.68 -3.58
C LYS A 68 4.21 2.79 -3.38
N ILE A 69 3.93 3.80 -2.56
CA ILE A 69 4.88 4.88 -2.26
C ILE A 69 6.15 4.32 -1.62
N LYS A 70 6.02 3.39 -0.66
CA LYS A 70 7.17 2.75 -0.01
C LYS A 70 8.01 1.92 -0.98
N ILE A 71 7.37 1.16 -1.87
CA ILE A 71 8.05 0.39 -2.91
C ILE A 71 8.79 1.32 -3.88
N GLU A 72 8.15 2.41 -4.33
CA GLU A 72 8.77 3.40 -5.21
C GLU A 72 9.97 4.07 -4.54
N ASN A 73 9.86 4.48 -3.28
CA ASN A 73 10.97 5.05 -2.52
C ASN A 73 12.12 4.05 -2.32
N ALA A 74 11.79 2.79 -2.03
CA ALA A 74 12.79 1.73 -1.92
C ALA A 74 13.49 1.45 -3.25
N LEU A 75 12.75 1.50 -4.36
CA LEU A 75 13.28 1.37 -5.71
C LEU A 75 14.25 2.52 -6.01
N ILE A 76 13.85 3.78 -5.77
CA ILE A 76 14.70 4.96 -5.94
C ILE A 76 15.99 4.83 -5.10
N LYS A 77 15.86 4.44 -3.83
CA LYS A 77 17.00 4.22 -2.94
C LYS A 77 17.96 3.16 -3.48
N LYS A 78 17.44 2.06 -4.03
CA LYS A 78 18.26 1.05 -4.71
C LYS A 78 18.88 1.56 -6.00
N SER A 79 18.18 2.40 -6.77
CA SER A 79 18.67 2.98 -8.03
C SER A 79 19.77 4.02 -7.82
N LEU A 80 19.80 4.70 -6.67
CA LEU A 80 20.84 5.70 -6.33
C LEU A 80 22.02 5.11 -5.54
N GLY A 81 21.87 3.89 -5.02
CA GLY A 81 22.79 3.34 -4.02
C GLY A 81 22.54 3.94 -2.63
N TYR A 82 22.91 3.19 -1.58
CA TYR A 82 22.67 3.60 -0.20
C TYR A 82 23.57 2.88 0.80
N TYR A 83 23.79 3.50 1.96
CA TYR A 83 24.42 2.81 3.09
C TYR A 83 23.38 2.07 3.93
N SER A 84 23.59 0.77 4.15
CA SER A 84 22.85 -0.02 5.14
C SER A 84 23.55 0.06 6.50
N LYS A 85 22.76 0.02 7.57
CA LYS A 85 23.25 0.04 8.94
C LYS A 85 23.14 -1.36 9.52
N ASP A 86 24.29 -1.96 9.83
CA ASP A 86 24.37 -3.26 10.50
C ASP A 86 24.78 -3.04 11.96
N ILE A 87 24.06 -3.66 12.89
CA ILE A 87 24.36 -3.59 14.33
C ILE A 87 24.95 -4.92 14.75
N ILE A 88 26.26 -4.94 14.97
CA ILE A 88 26.99 -6.11 15.47
C ILE A 88 26.98 -6.04 17.00
N LYS A 89 26.46 -7.09 17.64
CA LYS A 89 26.51 -7.25 19.09
C LYS A 89 27.59 -8.29 19.40
N GLU A 90 28.66 -7.86 20.06
CA GLU A 90 29.72 -8.76 20.53
C GLU A 90 29.52 -8.97 22.03
N ILE A 91 29.56 -10.23 22.47
CA ILE A 91 29.62 -10.62 23.87
C ILE A 91 31.03 -11.16 24.10
N LYS A 92 31.78 -10.51 24.98
CA LYS A 92 33.09 -10.97 25.42
C LYS A 92 32.96 -11.47 26.86
N ILE A 93 33.52 -12.64 27.13
CA ILE A 93 33.57 -13.22 28.48
C ILE A 93 35.00 -13.07 28.96
N ASP A 94 35.20 -12.48 30.14
CA ASP A 94 36.53 -12.37 30.74
C ASP A 94 36.97 -13.71 31.38
N LYS A 95 38.21 -13.76 31.88
CA LYS A 95 38.76 -14.97 32.53
C LYS A 95 38.02 -15.34 33.83
N GLU A 96 37.20 -14.43 34.37
CA GLU A 96 36.45 -14.57 35.62
C GLU A 96 34.98 -14.98 35.37
N GLY A 97 34.57 -15.07 34.09
CA GLY A 97 33.22 -15.46 33.70
C GLY A 97 32.21 -14.31 33.57
N ASN A 98 32.64 -13.06 33.71
CA ASN A 98 31.76 -11.90 33.54
C ASN A 98 31.54 -11.57 32.05
N GLU A 99 30.29 -11.32 31.68
CA GLU A 99 29.91 -10.92 30.33
C GLU A 99 30.03 -9.40 30.12
N SER A 100 30.80 -8.98 29.12
CA SER A 100 30.79 -7.62 28.58
C SER A 100 30.09 -7.59 27.22
N LYS A 101 29.08 -6.73 27.07
CA LYS A 101 28.27 -6.59 25.85
C LYS A 101 28.60 -5.29 25.13
N THR A 102 29.26 -5.40 23.98
CA THR A 102 29.59 -4.25 23.12
C THR A 102 28.71 -4.20 21.88
N LYS A 103 28.22 -3.01 21.52
CA LYS A 103 27.47 -2.75 20.29
C LYS A 103 28.35 -1.97 19.32
N LYS A 104 28.58 -2.52 18.14
CA LYS A 104 29.28 -1.84 17.04
C LYS A 104 28.28 -1.55 15.92
N ILE A 105 28.22 -0.29 15.49
CA ILE A 105 27.42 0.12 14.33
C ILE A 105 28.35 0.16 13.12
N VAL A 106 28.04 -0.63 12.09
CA VAL A 106 28.78 -0.66 10.83
C VAL A 106 27.89 -0.15 9.71
N TYR A 107 28.43 0.74 8.87
CA TYR A 107 27.74 1.21 7.69
C TYR A 107 28.32 0.51 6.46
N LYS A 108 27.49 -0.24 5.74
CA LYS A 108 27.87 -0.96 4.53
C LYS A 108 27.31 -0.24 3.31
N TYR A 109 28.17 0.13 2.37
CA TYR A 109 27.73 0.72 1.12
C TYR A 109 27.08 -0.34 0.21
N ASN A 110 25.90 -0.02 -0.30
CA ASN A 110 25.22 -0.80 -1.34
C ASN A 110 25.21 0.07 -2.61
N PRO A 111 25.93 -0.32 -3.67
CA PRO A 111 25.97 0.45 -4.90
C PRO A 111 24.60 0.48 -5.60
N PRO A 112 24.39 1.43 -6.53
CA PRO A 112 23.23 1.45 -7.41
C PRO A 112 22.95 0.09 -8.06
N SER A 113 21.70 -0.36 -8.02
CA SER A 113 21.29 -1.59 -8.70
C SER A 113 20.83 -1.27 -10.12
N GLU A 114 21.53 -1.81 -11.11
CA GLU A 114 21.20 -1.67 -12.54
C GLU A 114 19.73 -2.04 -12.84
N ARG A 115 19.26 -3.18 -12.31
CA ARG A 115 17.87 -3.60 -12.48
C ARG A 115 16.88 -2.61 -11.85
N ALA A 116 17.21 -2.03 -10.70
CA ALA A 116 16.35 -1.01 -10.08
C ALA A 116 16.29 0.26 -10.93
N ILE A 117 17.42 0.66 -11.53
CA ILE A 117 17.52 1.81 -12.44
C ILE A 117 16.64 1.59 -13.67
N ILE A 118 16.74 0.43 -14.33
CA ILE A 118 15.95 0.09 -15.52
C ILE A 118 14.45 0.15 -15.19
N VAL A 119 14.01 -0.54 -14.13
CA VAL A 119 12.60 -0.55 -13.72
C VAL A 119 12.11 0.85 -13.36
N PHE A 120 12.96 1.66 -12.71
CA PHE A 120 12.60 3.04 -12.38
C PHE A 120 12.38 3.90 -13.63
N PHE A 121 13.27 3.81 -14.63
CA PHE A 121 13.08 4.54 -15.88
C PHE A 121 11.86 4.06 -16.68
N GLU A 122 11.57 2.76 -16.70
CA GLU A 122 10.34 2.23 -17.30
C GLU A 122 9.08 2.79 -16.63
N LEU A 123 9.07 2.90 -15.30
CA LEU A 123 7.95 3.51 -14.57
C LEU A 123 7.77 4.98 -14.96
N LEU A 124 8.86 5.74 -15.10
CA LEU A 124 8.81 7.14 -15.54
C LEU A 124 8.27 7.26 -16.97
N LYS A 125 8.72 6.38 -17.88
CA LYS A 125 8.23 6.32 -19.27
C LYS A 125 6.73 6.06 -19.33
N LYS A 126 6.25 5.02 -18.62
CA LYS A 126 4.82 4.68 -18.55
C LYS A 126 3.96 5.80 -17.97
N ARG A 127 4.47 6.55 -16.99
CA ARG A 127 3.76 7.73 -16.45
C ARG A 127 3.62 8.84 -17.49
N LYS A 128 4.66 9.10 -18.26
CA LYS A 128 4.65 10.09 -19.33
C LYS A 128 3.64 9.71 -20.42
N GLU A 129 3.62 8.44 -20.83
CA GLU A 129 2.68 7.91 -21.83
C GLU A 129 1.22 8.09 -21.38
N LYS A 130 0.88 7.69 -20.15
CA LYS A 130 -0.48 7.88 -19.60
C LYS A 130 -0.90 9.35 -19.57
N ARG A 131 0.02 10.26 -19.25
CA ARG A 131 -0.27 11.70 -19.25
C ARG A 131 -0.58 12.21 -20.65
N LEU A 132 0.16 11.74 -21.66
CA LEU A 132 -0.07 12.11 -23.05
C LEU A 132 -1.41 11.57 -23.57
N GLU A 133 -1.75 10.32 -23.23
CA GLU A 133 -3.04 9.70 -23.56
C GLU A 133 -4.21 10.52 -23.00
N TYR A 134 -4.14 10.91 -21.74
CA TYR A 134 -5.15 11.77 -21.10
C TYR A 134 -5.31 13.14 -21.79
N ILE A 135 -4.20 13.76 -22.20
CA ILE A 135 -4.24 15.04 -22.93
C ILE A 135 -4.91 14.86 -24.29
N ARG A 136 -4.60 13.78 -25.02
CA ARG A 136 -5.21 13.48 -26.33
C ARG A 136 -6.72 13.29 -26.21
N GLN A 137 -7.17 12.48 -25.25
CA GLN A 137 -8.61 12.28 -24.97
C GLN A 137 -9.33 13.61 -24.72
N LYS A 138 -8.73 14.50 -23.93
CA LYS A 138 -9.30 15.85 -23.69
C LYS A 138 -9.36 16.75 -24.92
N ILE A 139 -8.42 16.61 -25.84
CA ILE A 139 -8.43 17.37 -27.10
C ILE A 139 -9.55 16.84 -27.99
N GLU A 140 -9.66 15.51 -28.13
CA GLU A 140 -10.71 14.84 -28.91
C GLU A 140 -12.12 15.17 -28.40
N GLU A 141 -12.35 15.10 -27.08
CA GLU A 141 -13.63 15.52 -26.47
C GLU A 141 -13.98 16.99 -26.79
N LYS A 142 -12.99 17.89 -26.83
CA LYS A 142 -13.22 19.30 -27.17
C LYS A 142 -13.54 19.48 -28.65
N GLU A 143 -12.84 18.77 -29.52
CA GLU A 143 -13.09 18.81 -30.97
C GLU A 143 -14.48 18.27 -31.31
N ASP A 144 -14.90 17.17 -30.68
CA ASP A 144 -16.24 16.60 -30.86
C ASP A 144 -17.33 17.54 -30.35
N ASN A 145 -17.16 18.13 -29.17
CA ASN A 145 -18.09 19.14 -28.65
C ASN A 145 -18.17 20.38 -29.55
N ASN A 146 -17.05 20.83 -30.11
CA ASN A 146 -17.04 21.93 -31.07
C ASN A 146 -17.75 21.56 -32.39
N ARG A 147 -17.54 20.35 -32.91
CA ARG A 147 -18.26 19.85 -34.10
C ARG A 147 -19.76 19.76 -33.88
N ILE A 148 -20.19 19.32 -32.70
CA ILE A 148 -21.60 19.30 -32.30
C ILE A 148 -22.16 20.72 -32.27
N ASN A 149 -21.50 21.66 -31.59
CA ASN A 149 -21.96 23.06 -31.49
C ASN A 149 -22.05 23.76 -32.85
N ILE A 150 -21.11 23.50 -33.76
CA ILE A 150 -21.16 24.03 -35.14
C ILE A 150 -22.39 23.48 -35.87
N ARG A 151 -22.69 22.18 -35.76
CA ARG A 151 -23.89 21.57 -36.38
C ARG A 151 -25.21 22.15 -35.84
N VAL A 152 -25.29 22.47 -34.55
CA VAL A 152 -26.51 23.07 -33.98
C VAL A 152 -26.68 24.53 -34.42
N GLY A 153 -25.59 25.28 -34.62
CA GLY A 153 -25.62 26.67 -35.08
C GLY A 153 -26.03 26.88 -36.55
N PHE A 154 -26.11 25.81 -37.36
CA PHE A 154 -26.59 25.86 -38.75
C PHE A 154 -28.08 25.51 -38.92
N ASN A 155 -28.79 25.18 -37.82
CA ASN A 155 -30.21 24.81 -37.84
C ASN A 155 -31.15 25.93 -37.37
N ASN A 156 -30.69 27.19 -37.36
CA ASN A 156 -31.54 28.38 -37.14
C ASN A 156 -31.67 29.20 -38.43
#